data_AF-A0A139N416-F1
#
_entry.id   AF-A0A139N416-F1
#
_cell.length_a   1.000
_cell.length_b   1.000
_cell.length_c   1.000
_cell.angle_alpha   90.00
_cell.angle_beta   90.00
_cell.angle_gamma   90.00
#
_symmetry.space_group_name_H-M   'P 1'
#
loop_
_entity.id
_entity.type
_entity.pdbx_description
1 polymer ?
#
loop_
_entity_poly.entity_id
_entity_poly.type
_entity_poly.pdbx_seq_one_letter_code
_entity_poly.pdbx_strand_id
1 'polypeptide(L)'
;MTVSDGAGKELSKLSYTYDLAGNKLTSTETVDGKESQTRFTYDDHNRLTKLEGPDGTITYTYDKNGNRIASEKNSEKLDYIYDTENRLLAIKDKKGLLMAALYDGDDNRVFTASRKEGKNTYQLFQRKPKDTKSGRKSPYTAPSGEQHSLFWYGFTQNVLQALSTLPQTIGSIWHSIFDDVSTAYHQKVAKDRATKEGIVVNPPELGNLPGQGEVTYASQVQDVLIPYTTREDTYNYYEERNYVNDVNREHTEVLETYDHDGKARETYSYGKGRASYLNNQTGDSYNYLTNQSASVTGLTKDGQAVASTSYNLYGARKTSTDTTGNPFAYNGEARDDTGLDYLRARYYDSQGGTFLSEDSYPGEDTDPLSQNRYSYVQNNPVNYTDPSGHNMVWLC
;
A
#
# COMPACT_ATOMS: atom_id res chain seq x y z
N MET A 1 -2.88 -24.59 -19.24
CA MET A 1 -1.67 -23.93 -19.77
C MET A 1 -0.46 -24.73 -19.35
N THR A 2 0.50 -24.95 -20.26
CA THR A 2 1.78 -25.60 -19.94
C THR A 2 2.89 -24.58 -20.20
N VAL A 3 3.80 -24.44 -19.24
CA VAL A 3 5.01 -23.62 -19.34
C VAL A 3 6.17 -24.57 -19.57
N SER A 4 6.94 -24.35 -20.63
CA SER A 4 8.11 -25.16 -20.96
C SER A 4 9.36 -24.31 -21.11
N ASP A 5 10.54 -24.91 -20.91
CA ASP A 5 11.81 -24.27 -21.24
C ASP A 5 12.06 -24.22 -22.76
N GLY A 6 13.17 -23.59 -23.16
CA GLY A 6 13.58 -23.50 -24.57
C GLY A 6 13.89 -24.85 -25.24
N ALA A 7 14.04 -25.94 -24.45
CA ALA A 7 14.22 -27.30 -24.95
C ALA A 7 12.89 -28.10 -24.98
N GLY A 8 11.77 -27.47 -24.59
CA GLY A 8 10.45 -28.09 -24.57
C GLY A 8 10.15 -28.91 -23.31
N LYS A 9 11.02 -28.91 -22.30
CA LYS A 9 10.75 -29.57 -21.01
C LYS A 9 9.65 -28.80 -20.29
N GLU A 10 8.58 -29.48 -19.90
CA GLU A 10 7.53 -28.92 -19.04
C GLU A 10 8.13 -28.49 -17.69
N LEU A 11 8.02 -27.20 -17.40
CA LEU A 11 8.42 -26.57 -16.13
C LEU A 11 7.24 -26.46 -15.18
N SER A 12 6.05 -26.13 -15.70
CA SER A 12 4.82 -26.14 -14.93
C SER A 12 3.58 -26.34 -15.77
N LYS A 13 2.51 -26.79 -15.14
CA LYS A 13 1.19 -26.93 -15.74
C LYS A 13 0.15 -26.29 -14.84
N LEU A 14 -0.70 -25.44 -15.42
CA LEU A 14 -1.83 -24.83 -14.75
C LEU A 14 -3.15 -25.30 -15.36
N SER A 15 -4.10 -25.70 -14.52
CA SER A 15 -5.47 -26.04 -14.90
C SER A 15 -6.48 -25.34 -13.99
N TYR A 16 -7.64 -25.02 -14.58
CA TYR A 16 -8.73 -24.33 -13.91
C TYR A 16 -10.03 -25.07 -14.19
N THR A 17 -10.95 -25.03 -13.23
CA THR A 17 -12.34 -25.47 -13.41
C THR A 17 -13.28 -24.32 -13.11
N TYR A 18 -14.47 -24.37 -13.70
CA TYR A 18 -15.45 -23.30 -13.63
C TYR A 18 -16.86 -23.86 -13.38
N ASP A 19 -17.72 -23.06 -12.77
CA ASP A 19 -19.15 -23.33 -12.73
C ASP A 19 -19.86 -22.83 -14.00
N LEU A 20 -21.19 -22.98 -14.04
CA LEU A 20 -22.02 -22.55 -15.18
C LEU A 20 -22.12 -21.03 -15.32
N ALA A 21 -21.86 -20.27 -14.26
CA ALA A 21 -21.81 -18.81 -14.27
C ALA A 21 -20.40 -18.28 -14.62
N GLY A 22 -19.46 -19.18 -14.93
CA GLY A 22 -18.08 -18.83 -15.26
C GLY A 22 -17.21 -18.51 -14.06
N ASN A 23 -17.66 -18.75 -12.81
CA ASN A 23 -16.83 -18.57 -11.63
C ASN A 23 -15.74 -19.65 -11.57
N LYS A 24 -14.50 -19.25 -11.29
CA LYS A 24 -13.35 -20.15 -11.17
C LYS A 24 -13.46 -20.98 -9.90
N LEU A 25 -13.76 -22.28 -9.99
CA LEU A 25 -13.92 -23.18 -8.83
C LEU A 25 -12.60 -23.73 -8.29
N THR A 26 -11.64 -24.02 -9.18
CA THR A 26 -10.31 -24.51 -8.79
C THR A 26 -9.20 -23.89 -9.63
N SER A 27 -8.02 -23.79 -9.02
CA SER A 27 -6.75 -23.49 -9.67
C SER A 27 -5.75 -24.55 -9.22
N THR A 28 -5.31 -25.39 -10.14
CA THR A 28 -4.29 -26.41 -9.90
C THR A 28 -3.02 -26.03 -10.63
N GLU A 29 -1.90 -25.99 -9.91
CA GLU A 29 -0.55 -25.83 -10.46
C GLU A 29 0.29 -27.08 -10.16
N THR A 30 0.89 -27.66 -11.19
CA THR A 30 1.85 -28.76 -11.09
C THR A 30 3.24 -28.24 -11.45
N VAL A 31 4.20 -28.36 -10.53
CA VAL A 31 5.62 -28.03 -10.76
C VAL A 31 6.46 -29.25 -10.38
N ASP A 32 7.28 -29.73 -11.31
CA ASP A 32 8.11 -30.93 -11.13
C ASP A 32 7.33 -32.14 -10.57
N GLY A 33 6.08 -32.32 -11.04
CA GLY A 33 5.19 -33.41 -10.61
C GLY A 33 4.52 -33.22 -9.24
N LYS A 34 4.79 -32.11 -8.53
CA LYS A 34 4.08 -31.76 -7.29
C LYS A 34 2.88 -30.87 -7.60
N GLU A 35 1.72 -31.29 -7.16
CA GLU A 35 0.47 -30.56 -7.35
C GLU A 35 0.15 -29.67 -6.15
N SER A 36 -0.21 -28.43 -6.44
CA SER A 36 -0.78 -27.46 -5.52
C SER A 36 -2.16 -27.05 -6.04
N GLN A 37 -3.19 -27.13 -5.19
CA GLN A 37 -4.55 -26.77 -5.57
C GLN A 37 -5.11 -25.70 -4.65
N THR A 38 -5.76 -24.72 -5.25
CA THR A 38 -6.60 -23.72 -4.57
C THR A 38 -8.05 -23.90 -4.98
N ARG A 39 -8.97 -23.86 -4.02
CA ARG A 39 -10.43 -23.92 -4.24
C ARG A 39 -11.07 -22.58 -3.92
N PHE A 40 -12.10 -22.23 -4.66
CA PHE A 40 -12.83 -20.97 -4.54
C PHE A 40 -14.31 -21.28 -4.32
N THR A 41 -14.93 -20.58 -3.37
CA THR A 41 -16.36 -20.68 -3.07
C THR A 41 -17.01 -19.33 -3.30
N TYR A 42 -18.18 -19.34 -3.92
CA TYR A 42 -18.94 -18.15 -4.27
C TYR A 42 -20.32 -18.20 -3.62
N ASP A 43 -20.94 -17.04 -3.44
CA ASP A 43 -22.37 -16.94 -3.13
C ASP A 43 -23.23 -16.83 -4.39
N ASP A 44 -24.54 -16.76 -4.19
CA ASP A 44 -25.54 -16.69 -5.28
C ASP A 44 -25.43 -15.41 -6.14
N HIS A 45 -24.63 -14.43 -5.73
CA HIS A 45 -24.36 -13.20 -6.48
C HIS A 45 -22.98 -13.23 -7.15
N ASN A 46 -22.38 -14.41 -7.32
CA ASN A 46 -21.05 -14.62 -7.91
C ASN A 46 -19.90 -13.94 -7.14
N ARG A 47 -20.10 -13.65 -5.84
CA ARG A 47 -19.07 -13.01 -5.00
C ARG A 47 -18.20 -14.07 -4.36
N LEU A 48 -16.89 -13.96 -4.49
CA LEU A 48 -15.94 -14.88 -3.87
C LEU A 48 -16.01 -14.76 -2.35
N THR A 49 -16.50 -15.79 -1.66
CA THR A 49 -16.64 -15.83 -0.19
C THR A 49 -15.53 -16.58 0.51
N LYS A 50 -14.86 -17.52 -0.19
CA LYS A 50 -13.77 -18.31 0.40
C LYS A 50 -12.73 -18.71 -0.64
N LEU A 51 -11.46 -18.64 -0.25
CA LEU A 51 -10.30 -19.16 -0.97
C LEU A 51 -9.57 -20.16 -0.06
N GLU A 52 -9.45 -21.41 -0.48
CA GLU A 52 -8.76 -22.48 0.26
C GLU A 52 -7.55 -22.94 -0.53
N GLY A 53 -6.36 -22.49 -0.13
CA GLY A 53 -5.09 -22.86 -0.75
C GLY A 53 -4.15 -23.58 0.22
N PRO A 54 -2.95 -23.98 -0.25
CA PRO A 54 -1.93 -24.59 0.59
C PRO A 54 -1.48 -23.68 1.75
N ASP A 55 -1.53 -22.36 1.53
CA ASP A 55 -1.11 -21.35 2.50
C ASP A 55 -2.20 -20.99 3.52
N GLY A 56 -3.33 -21.72 3.50
CA GLY A 56 -4.46 -21.53 4.39
C GLY A 56 -5.74 -21.07 3.69
N THR A 57 -6.73 -20.77 4.52
CA THR A 57 -8.06 -20.33 4.07
C THR A 57 -8.22 -18.83 4.27
N ILE A 58 -8.71 -18.15 3.26
CA ILE A 58 -9.14 -16.75 3.32
C ILE A 58 -10.66 -16.73 3.19
N THR A 59 -11.34 -16.01 4.07
CA THR A 59 -12.78 -15.75 3.96
C THR A 59 -13.02 -14.29 3.66
N TYR A 60 -14.09 -14.01 2.92
CA TYR A 60 -14.45 -12.66 2.50
C TYR A 60 -15.89 -12.36 2.90
N THR A 61 -16.13 -11.12 3.30
CA THR A 61 -17.47 -10.62 3.64
C THR A 61 -17.79 -9.38 2.82
N TYR A 62 -19.08 -9.21 2.51
CA TYR A 62 -19.57 -8.16 1.62
C TYR A 62 -20.68 -7.36 2.29
N ASP A 63 -20.79 -6.08 1.93
CA ASP A 63 -21.95 -5.26 2.27
C ASP A 63 -23.15 -5.53 1.35
N LYS A 64 -24.22 -4.75 1.53
CA LYS A 64 -25.43 -4.82 0.72
C LYS A 64 -25.26 -4.27 -0.70
N ASN A 65 -24.27 -3.41 -0.92
CA ASN A 65 -23.94 -2.84 -2.23
C ASN A 65 -22.99 -3.76 -3.01
N GLY A 66 -22.54 -4.88 -2.42
CA GLY A 66 -21.63 -5.81 -3.07
C GLY A 66 -20.16 -5.47 -2.88
N ASN A 67 -19.79 -4.52 -2.03
CA ASN A 67 -18.38 -4.24 -1.75
C ASN A 67 -17.83 -5.23 -0.74
N ARG A 68 -16.63 -5.75 -0.98
CA ARG A 68 -15.91 -6.60 -0.02
C ARG A 68 -15.51 -5.75 1.18
N ILE A 69 -16.12 -5.93 2.34
CA ILE A 69 -15.86 -5.15 3.57
C ILE A 69 -14.87 -5.81 4.53
N ALA A 70 -14.61 -7.11 4.40
CA ALA A 70 -13.51 -7.74 5.13
C ALA A 70 -12.91 -8.95 4.41
N SER A 71 -11.65 -9.22 4.73
CA SER A 71 -10.96 -10.47 4.42
C SER A 71 -10.25 -10.99 5.66
N GLU A 72 -10.33 -12.28 5.93
CA GLU A 72 -9.70 -12.89 7.11
C GLU A 72 -8.90 -14.14 6.75
N LYS A 73 -7.64 -14.18 7.16
CA LYS A 73 -6.72 -15.31 7.01
C LYS A 73 -5.97 -15.54 8.32
N ASN A 74 -6.11 -16.73 8.93
CA ASN A 74 -5.37 -17.10 10.16
C ASN A 74 -5.49 -16.03 11.29
N SER A 75 -6.70 -15.53 11.55
CA SER A 75 -6.99 -14.45 12.52
C SER A 75 -6.39 -13.07 12.19
N GLU A 76 -5.73 -12.92 11.04
CA GLU A 76 -5.40 -11.61 10.48
C GLU A 76 -6.59 -11.14 9.63
N LYS A 77 -7.28 -10.12 10.12
CA LYS A 77 -8.43 -9.50 9.46
C LYS A 77 -8.02 -8.17 8.84
N LEU A 78 -8.42 -7.96 7.60
CA LEU A 78 -8.44 -6.66 6.96
C LEU A 78 -9.89 -6.19 6.83
N ASP A 79 -10.15 -4.95 7.23
CA ASP A 79 -11.41 -4.26 7.05
C ASP A 79 -11.26 -3.24 5.91
N TYR A 80 -12.17 -3.29 4.93
CA TYR A 80 -12.20 -2.40 3.78
C TYR A 80 -13.34 -1.41 3.95
N ILE A 81 -13.04 -0.13 3.76
CA ILE A 81 -13.97 0.98 3.96
C ILE A 81 -14.13 1.70 2.63
N TYR A 82 -15.37 1.94 2.23
CA TYR A 82 -15.72 2.55 0.95
C TYR A 82 -16.44 3.88 1.14
N ASP A 83 -16.42 4.72 0.11
CA ASP A 83 -17.28 5.89 0.01
C ASP A 83 -18.67 5.53 -0.54
N THR A 84 -19.50 6.56 -0.74
CA THR A 84 -20.85 6.41 -1.30
C THR A 84 -20.87 6.02 -2.77
N GLU A 85 -19.74 6.15 -3.46
CA GLU A 85 -19.55 5.78 -4.86
C GLU A 85 -18.88 4.41 -4.99
N ASN A 86 -18.80 3.64 -3.89
CA ASN A 86 -18.18 2.31 -3.82
C ASN A 86 -16.68 2.29 -4.13
N ARG A 87 -15.98 3.42 -3.95
CA ARG A 87 -14.52 3.50 -4.09
C ARG A 87 -13.84 3.24 -2.74
N LEU A 88 -12.73 2.53 -2.77
CA LEU A 88 -12.02 2.10 -1.56
C LEU A 88 -11.31 3.30 -0.90
N LEU A 89 -11.77 3.71 0.29
CA LEU A 89 -11.17 4.80 1.05
C LEU A 89 -10.04 4.34 1.96
N ALA A 90 -10.20 3.18 2.61
CA ALA A 90 -9.25 2.72 3.59
C ALA A 90 -9.25 1.20 3.76
N ILE A 91 -8.08 0.69 4.12
CA ILE A 91 -7.87 -0.67 4.61
C ILE A 91 -7.32 -0.55 6.02
N LYS A 92 -7.95 -1.25 6.97
CA LYS A 92 -7.48 -1.36 8.36
C LYS A 92 -7.11 -2.80 8.65
N ASP A 93 -6.09 -2.98 9.47
CA ASP A 93 -5.76 -4.26 10.09
C ASP A 93 -5.84 -4.13 11.61
N LYS A 94 -5.42 -5.18 12.33
CA LYS A 94 -5.40 -5.18 13.81
C LYS A 94 -4.53 -4.07 14.44
N LYS A 95 -3.59 -3.48 13.68
CA LYS A 95 -2.71 -2.40 14.14
C LYS A 95 -3.29 -1.02 13.80
N GLY A 96 -4.46 -0.94 13.17
CA GLY A 96 -5.13 0.29 12.77
C GLY A 96 -5.12 0.49 11.26
N LEU A 97 -5.12 1.75 10.81
CA LEU A 97 -5.04 2.06 9.39
C LEU A 97 -3.78 1.43 8.76
N LEU A 98 -3.98 0.76 7.63
CA LEU A 98 -2.92 0.13 6.83
C LEU A 98 -2.69 0.95 5.56
N MET A 99 -3.78 1.37 4.92
CA MET A 99 -3.75 2.16 3.71
C MET A 99 -4.98 3.07 3.66
N ALA A 100 -4.81 4.29 3.13
CA ALA A 100 -5.89 5.17 2.73
C ALA A 100 -5.70 5.65 1.29
N ALA A 101 -6.79 5.96 0.59
CA ALA A 101 -6.79 6.54 -0.75
C ALA A 101 -7.84 7.65 -0.90
N LEU A 102 -7.57 8.62 -1.77
CA LEU A 102 -8.54 9.65 -2.19
C LEU A 102 -8.61 9.75 -3.71
N TYR A 103 -9.76 10.20 -4.18
CA TYR A 103 -10.11 10.36 -5.58
C TYR A 103 -10.53 11.80 -5.86
N ASP A 104 -10.32 12.25 -7.09
CA ASP A 104 -10.97 13.46 -7.59
C ASP A 104 -12.43 13.18 -8.02
N GLY A 105 -13.09 14.19 -8.56
CA GLY A 105 -14.47 14.08 -9.05
C GLY A 105 -14.62 13.22 -10.31
N ASP A 106 -13.51 12.84 -10.95
CA ASP A 106 -13.45 12.05 -12.18
C ASP A 106 -12.90 10.63 -11.90
N ASP A 107 -13.01 10.16 -10.65
CA ASP A 107 -12.58 8.84 -10.16
C ASP A 107 -11.08 8.53 -10.28
N ASN A 108 -10.23 9.54 -10.50
CA ASN A 108 -8.79 9.32 -10.50
C ASN A 108 -8.23 9.38 -9.08
N ARG A 109 -7.47 8.37 -8.70
CA ARG A 109 -6.72 8.36 -7.44
C ARG A 109 -5.70 9.50 -7.43
N VAL A 110 -5.87 10.42 -6.48
CA VAL A 110 -5.01 11.61 -6.31
C VAL A 110 -4.15 11.54 -5.06
N PHE A 111 -4.44 10.63 -4.13
CA PHE A 111 -3.65 10.45 -2.92
C PHE A 111 -3.67 9.01 -2.42
N THR A 112 -2.56 8.60 -1.81
CA THR A 112 -2.48 7.42 -0.95
C THR A 112 -1.62 7.68 0.27
N ALA A 113 -1.98 7.07 1.40
CA ALA A 113 -1.13 6.96 2.57
C ALA A 113 -1.02 5.48 2.97
N SER A 114 0.20 4.96 3.02
CA SER A 114 0.44 3.55 3.39
C SER A 114 1.30 3.44 4.63
N ARG A 115 0.90 2.59 5.58
CA ARG A 115 1.63 2.41 6.82
C ARG A 115 2.95 1.71 6.56
N LYS A 116 4.05 2.36 6.94
CA LYS A 116 5.41 1.84 6.91
C LYS A 116 5.96 1.71 8.32
N GLU A 117 6.91 0.80 8.47
CA GLU A 117 7.66 0.61 9.69
C GLU A 117 9.01 1.33 9.56
N GLY A 118 9.27 2.26 10.48
CA GLY A 118 10.55 2.93 10.63
C GLY A 118 11.31 2.34 11.81
N LYS A 119 12.63 2.26 11.67
CA LYS A 119 13.54 1.92 12.76
C LYS A 119 14.43 3.12 13.03
N ASN A 120 14.49 3.55 14.29
CA ASN A 120 15.38 4.62 14.69
C ASN A 120 16.23 4.19 15.87
N THR A 121 17.55 4.34 15.73
CA THR A 121 18.52 4.08 16.78
C THR A 121 18.94 5.40 17.40
N TYR A 122 18.71 5.54 18.70
CA TYR A 122 19.11 6.73 19.46
C TYR A 122 19.99 6.36 20.64
N GLN A 123 20.87 7.29 21.01
CA GLN A 123 21.78 7.13 22.12
C GLN A 123 21.07 7.49 23.42
N LEU A 124 20.91 6.51 24.31
CA LEU A 124 20.48 6.72 25.68
C LEU A 124 21.69 7.00 26.56
N PHE A 125 21.60 8.02 27.41
CA PHE A 125 22.54 8.21 28.50
C PHE A 125 22.40 7.08 29.53
N GLN A 126 23.49 6.39 29.89
CA GLN A 126 23.44 5.50 31.05
C GLN A 126 23.28 6.33 32.33
N ARG A 127 22.26 5.96 33.11
CA ARG A 127 22.02 6.55 34.42
C ARG A 127 23.18 6.19 35.34
N LYS A 128 23.95 7.18 35.83
CA LYS A 128 24.86 6.92 36.96
C LYS A 128 24.03 6.45 38.17
N PRO A 129 24.48 5.43 38.92
CA PRO A 129 23.89 5.09 40.21
C PRO A 129 23.82 6.34 41.10
N LYS A 130 22.80 6.40 41.96
CA LYS A 130 22.49 7.53 42.82
C LYS A 130 23.76 8.06 43.51
N ASP A 131 24.13 9.30 43.20
CA ASP A 131 25.17 9.99 43.95
C ASP A 131 24.68 10.16 45.40
N THR A 132 25.40 9.54 46.34
CA THR A 132 25.08 9.54 47.77
C THR A 132 25.14 10.93 48.40
N LYS A 133 25.65 11.95 47.68
CA LYS A 133 25.72 13.34 48.17
C LYS A 133 24.60 14.28 47.73
N SER A 134 23.88 14.02 46.64
CA SER A 134 22.90 14.99 46.09
C SER A 134 21.44 14.58 46.18
N GLY A 135 21.13 13.32 46.51
CA GLY A 135 19.76 12.83 46.72
C GLY A 135 18.84 12.82 45.49
N ARG A 136 19.26 13.42 44.37
CA ARG A 136 18.45 13.61 43.16
C ARG A 136 18.47 12.36 42.27
N LYS A 137 17.27 11.86 41.93
CA LYS A 137 17.06 10.83 40.90
C LYS A 137 17.14 11.51 39.52
N SER A 138 17.74 10.88 38.51
CA SER A 138 17.68 11.42 37.14
C SER A 138 16.23 11.49 36.64
N PRO A 139 15.89 12.40 35.72
CA PRO A 139 14.53 12.52 35.17
C PRO A 139 14.05 11.22 34.52
N TYR A 140 12.73 11.02 34.54
CA TYR A 140 12.03 9.91 33.90
C TYR A 140 11.57 10.34 32.51
N THR A 141 11.92 9.59 31.47
CA THR A 141 11.35 9.75 30.13
C THR A 141 10.14 8.84 29.97
N ALA A 142 9.01 9.40 29.57
CA ALA A 142 7.81 8.63 29.24
C ALA A 142 8.03 7.84 27.93
N PRO A 143 7.48 6.63 27.78
CA PRO A 143 7.81 5.74 26.66
C PRO A 143 7.30 6.15 25.27
N SER A 144 6.30 7.05 25.15
CA SER A 144 5.44 7.09 23.95
C SER A 144 5.27 8.43 23.23
N GLY A 145 5.70 9.57 23.77
CA GLY A 145 5.68 10.86 23.06
C GLY A 145 4.31 11.26 22.49
N GLU A 146 3.31 11.50 23.35
CA GLU A 146 1.95 11.86 22.92
C GLU A 146 1.66 13.38 22.93
N GLN A 147 1.10 13.79 21.78
CA GLN A 147 0.06 14.80 21.50
C GLN A 147 0.28 16.31 21.69
N HIS A 148 -0.21 17.04 20.65
CA HIS A 148 -0.44 18.49 20.50
C HIS A 148 0.77 19.37 20.13
N SER A 149 1.00 19.59 18.82
CA SER A 149 1.88 20.67 18.33
C SER A 149 1.45 21.18 16.94
N LEU A 150 1.79 22.45 16.68
CA LEU A 150 1.33 23.41 15.67
C LEU A 150 1.62 23.09 14.18
N PHE A 151 1.73 21.82 13.78
CA PHE A 151 1.97 21.43 12.37
C PHE A 151 0.67 21.19 11.58
N TRP A 152 -0.42 21.84 12.00
CA TRP A 152 -1.77 21.65 11.47
C TRP A 152 -2.05 22.37 10.14
N TYR A 153 -1.10 23.06 9.51
CA TYR A 153 -1.42 24.05 8.46
C TYR A 153 -1.11 23.62 7.01
N GLY A 154 -0.15 22.72 6.76
CA GLY A 154 0.23 22.34 5.39
C GLY A 154 -0.65 21.24 4.80
N PHE A 155 -0.92 20.20 5.59
CA PHE A 155 -1.73 19.04 5.22
C PHE A 155 -3.24 19.34 5.16
N THR A 156 -3.70 20.34 5.93
CA THR A 156 -5.13 20.64 6.07
C THR A 156 -5.77 21.26 4.84
N GLN A 157 -5.05 22.01 3.99
CA GLN A 157 -5.72 22.74 2.90
C GLN A 157 -6.23 21.82 1.78
N ASN A 158 -5.43 20.85 1.32
CA ASN A 158 -5.83 19.94 0.25
C ASN A 158 -6.80 18.88 0.74
N VAL A 159 -6.61 18.38 1.97
CA VAL A 159 -7.50 17.37 2.58
C VAL A 159 -8.82 18.00 3.04
N LEU A 160 -8.84 19.19 3.67
CA LEU A 160 -10.09 19.84 4.08
C LEU A 160 -10.95 20.32 2.89
N GLN A 161 -10.35 20.71 1.76
CA GLN A 161 -11.13 21.03 0.55
C GLN A 161 -11.92 19.81 0.06
N ALA A 162 -11.29 18.64 0.01
CA ALA A 162 -11.98 17.38 -0.31
C ALA A 162 -13.02 17.00 0.76
N LEU A 163 -12.70 17.13 2.05
CA LEU A 163 -13.57 16.74 3.17
C LEU A 163 -14.81 17.62 3.35
N SER A 164 -14.78 18.88 2.91
CA SER A 164 -15.89 19.83 3.08
C SER A 164 -17.19 19.46 2.34
N THR A 165 -17.12 18.45 1.47
CA THR A 165 -18.23 18.01 0.62
C THR A 165 -18.94 16.74 1.11
N LEU A 166 -18.43 16.07 2.16
CA LEU A 166 -18.87 14.73 2.51
C LEU A 166 -19.93 14.67 3.65
N PRO A 167 -20.92 13.77 3.57
CA PRO A 167 -21.93 13.55 4.62
C PRO A 167 -21.34 13.22 6.00
N GLN A 168 -22.09 13.52 7.07
CA GLN A 168 -21.70 13.34 8.49
C GLN A 168 -21.12 11.96 8.83
N THR A 169 -21.66 10.89 8.25
CA THR A 169 -21.15 9.52 8.45
C THR A 169 -19.76 9.33 7.87
N ILE A 170 -19.53 9.84 6.65
CA ILE A 170 -18.23 9.83 5.98
C ILE A 170 -17.24 10.73 6.74
N GLY A 171 -17.71 11.86 7.27
CA GLY A 171 -16.92 12.75 8.14
C GLY A 171 -16.27 12.02 9.33
N SER A 172 -17.02 11.17 10.04
CA SER A 172 -16.47 10.42 11.19
C SER A 172 -15.37 9.42 10.80
N ILE A 173 -15.51 8.75 9.65
CA ILE A 173 -14.50 7.83 9.11
C ILE A 173 -13.24 8.61 8.76
N TRP A 174 -13.40 9.77 8.12
CA TRP A 174 -12.28 10.63 7.76
C TRP A 174 -11.55 11.24 8.93
N HIS A 175 -12.28 11.68 9.97
CA HIS A 175 -11.65 12.15 11.20
C HIS A 175 -10.76 11.05 11.81
N SER A 176 -11.23 9.80 11.85
CA SER A 176 -10.40 8.68 12.34
C SER A 176 -9.18 8.42 11.45
N ILE A 177 -9.34 8.42 10.12
CA ILE A 177 -8.21 8.21 9.20
C ILE A 177 -7.18 9.34 9.35
N PHE A 178 -7.65 10.58 9.45
CA PHE A 178 -6.83 11.76 9.65
C PHE A 178 -6.06 11.70 10.97
N ASP A 179 -6.72 11.32 12.06
CA ASP A 179 -6.09 11.18 13.38
C ASP A 179 -5.01 10.10 13.37
N ASP A 180 -5.25 8.97 12.69
CA ASP A 180 -4.27 7.88 12.54
C ASP A 180 -3.03 8.35 11.76
N VAL A 181 -3.23 8.99 10.60
CA VAL A 181 -2.14 9.48 9.73
C VAL A 181 -1.33 10.56 10.44
N SER A 182 -2.02 11.56 11.00
CA SER A 182 -1.37 12.68 11.69
C SER A 182 -0.58 12.22 12.92
N THR A 183 -1.11 11.29 13.72
CA THR A 183 -0.42 10.78 14.91
C THR A 183 0.90 10.09 14.53
N ALA A 184 0.86 9.23 13.51
CA ALA A 184 2.04 8.50 13.06
C ALA A 184 3.10 9.43 12.44
N TYR A 185 2.67 10.50 11.75
CA TYR A 185 3.59 11.55 11.28
C TYR A 185 4.33 12.23 12.44
N HIS A 186 3.61 12.60 13.51
CA HIS A 186 4.23 13.22 14.69
C HIS A 186 5.23 12.27 15.36
N GLN A 187 4.90 10.98 15.44
CA GLN A 187 5.83 9.96 15.95
C GLN A 187 7.12 9.91 15.14
N LYS A 188 7.03 9.93 13.80
CA LYS A 188 8.22 10.00 12.92
C LYS A 188 9.07 11.25 13.19
N VAL A 189 8.46 12.44 13.14
CA VAL A 189 9.18 13.71 13.34
C VAL A 189 9.86 13.75 14.71
N ALA A 190 9.18 13.29 15.76
CA ALA A 190 9.74 13.21 17.09
C ALA A 190 10.97 12.29 17.14
N LYS A 191 10.91 11.11 16.50
CA LYS A 191 12.04 10.18 16.44
C LYS A 191 13.20 10.72 15.60
N ASP A 192 12.94 11.41 14.48
CA ASP A 192 13.97 12.00 13.63
C ASP A 192 14.65 13.23 14.27
N ARG A 193 13.95 13.99 15.10
CA ARG A 193 14.56 15.07 15.89
C ARG A 193 15.43 14.54 17.02
N ALA A 194 15.01 13.45 17.67
CA ALA A 194 15.79 12.80 18.73
C ALA A 194 17.19 12.36 18.25
N THR A 195 17.34 11.97 16.98
CA THR A 195 18.66 11.60 16.41
C THR A 195 19.51 12.80 16.05
N LYS A 196 18.92 13.87 15.49
CA LYS A 196 19.66 15.08 15.06
C LYS A 196 20.21 15.89 16.24
N GLU A 197 19.45 15.97 17.34
CA GLU A 197 19.80 16.87 18.45
C GLU A 197 20.18 16.12 19.74
N GLY A 198 19.93 14.80 19.84
CA GLY A 198 20.27 13.99 21.03
C GLY A 198 19.55 14.43 22.32
N ILE A 199 18.51 15.26 22.22
CA ILE A 199 17.92 15.97 23.36
C ILE A 199 16.95 15.07 24.14
N VAL A 200 17.15 15.02 25.45
CA VAL A 200 16.12 14.59 26.42
C VAL A 200 15.25 15.81 26.74
N VAL A 201 14.07 15.91 26.13
CA VAL A 201 13.10 16.97 26.46
C VAL A 201 12.07 16.40 27.45
N ASN A 202 12.01 16.95 28.66
CA ASN A 202 10.86 16.74 29.54
C ASN A 202 9.65 17.53 28.99
N PRO A 203 8.41 17.02 29.12
CA PRO A 203 7.23 17.77 28.72
C PRO A 203 7.09 19.05 29.58
N PRO A 204 6.62 20.17 29.00
CA PRO A 204 6.46 21.43 29.72
C PRO A 204 5.34 21.32 30.77
N GLU A 205 5.52 22.02 31.90
CA GLU A 205 4.41 22.33 32.81
C GLU A 205 3.43 23.32 32.13
N LEU A 206 2.18 23.30 32.57
CA LEU A 206 1.05 24.05 32.02
C LEU A 206 1.39 25.55 31.89
N GLY A 207 1.70 26.03 30.67
CA GLY A 207 1.90 27.46 30.40
C GLY A 207 2.92 27.85 29.34
N ASN A 208 3.81 26.96 28.90
CA ASN A 208 4.84 27.27 27.88
C ASN A 208 4.58 26.56 26.54
N LEU A 209 4.89 27.25 25.44
CA LEU A 209 4.81 26.73 24.06
C LEU A 209 5.85 25.60 23.83
N PRO A 210 5.56 24.57 23.01
CA PRO A 210 6.56 23.60 22.57
C PRO A 210 7.72 24.32 21.84
N GLY A 211 8.95 24.16 22.33
CA GLY A 211 10.14 24.84 21.79
C GLY A 211 10.45 26.21 22.42
N GLN A 212 9.70 26.66 23.42
CA GLN A 212 10.05 27.82 24.25
C GLN A 212 10.50 27.36 25.64
N GLY A 213 11.82 27.22 25.77
CA GLY A 213 12.59 26.93 26.98
C GLY A 213 14.07 26.89 26.61
N GLU A 214 14.98 27.30 27.49
CA GLU A 214 16.41 27.27 27.19
C GLU A 214 16.85 25.85 26.80
N VAL A 215 17.38 25.73 25.58
CA VAL A 215 18.08 24.52 25.13
C VAL A 215 19.35 24.41 25.96
N THR A 216 19.44 23.42 26.84
CA THR A 216 20.72 23.06 27.45
C THR A 216 21.56 22.36 26.42
N TYR A 217 22.48 23.09 25.79
CA TYR A 217 23.40 22.57 24.77
C TYR A 217 24.44 21.65 25.39
N ALA A 218 24.95 20.70 24.59
CA ALA A 218 26.10 19.87 24.95
C ALA A 218 27.34 20.70 25.38
N SER A 219 27.47 21.94 24.89
CA SER A 219 28.53 22.87 25.28
C SER A 219 28.44 23.39 26.74
N GLN A 220 27.34 23.13 27.44
CA GLN A 220 27.16 23.45 28.86
C GLN A 220 27.39 22.25 29.78
N VAL A 221 27.64 21.07 29.22
CA VAL A 221 27.97 19.85 29.95
C VAL A 221 29.48 19.72 29.94
N GLN A 222 30.12 19.91 31.10
CA GLN A 222 31.53 19.59 31.29
C GLN A 222 31.78 18.19 30.73
N ASP A 223 32.74 18.04 29.80
CA ASP A 223 33.08 16.77 29.15
C ASP A 223 33.43 15.69 30.19
N VAL A 224 32.39 14.99 30.64
CA VAL A 224 32.49 13.73 31.35
C VAL A 224 32.03 12.72 30.31
N LEU A 225 32.96 11.87 29.85
CA LEU A 225 32.65 10.71 29.01
C LEU A 225 31.62 9.84 29.76
N ILE A 226 30.33 10.05 29.47
CA ILE A 226 29.25 9.20 29.97
C ILE A 226 29.13 8.04 28.97
N PRO A 227 29.24 6.78 29.41
CA PRO A 227 28.93 5.66 28.54
C PRO A 227 27.48 5.77 28.06
N TYR A 228 27.27 5.75 26.75
CA TYR A 228 25.94 5.72 26.15
C TYR A 228 25.60 4.29 25.73
N THR A 229 24.30 3.97 25.76
CA THR A 229 23.77 2.73 25.18
C THR A 229 22.88 3.09 24.02
N THR A 230 23.03 2.45 22.88
CA THR A 230 22.11 2.61 21.77
C THR A 230 20.85 1.79 22.01
N ARG A 231 19.68 2.38 21.73
CA ARG A 231 18.41 1.67 21.67
C ARG A 231 17.81 1.85 20.28
N GLU A 232 17.45 0.74 19.65
CA GLU A 232 16.63 0.73 18.44
C GLU A 232 15.16 0.68 18.87
N ASP A 233 14.39 1.68 18.47
CA ASP A 233 12.93 1.63 18.55
C ASP A 233 12.35 1.55 17.15
N THR A 234 11.30 0.74 17.05
CA THR A 234 10.41 0.70 15.91
C THR A 234 9.26 1.70 16.11
N TYR A 235 8.86 2.38 15.04
CA TYR A 235 7.66 3.21 15.01
C TYR A 235 6.93 3.04 13.67
N ASN A 236 5.62 3.27 13.67
CA ASN A 236 4.85 3.29 12.44
C ASN A 236 4.76 4.74 11.94
N TYR A 237 4.90 4.93 10.64
CA TYR A 237 4.62 6.19 9.97
C TYR A 237 3.84 5.92 8.68
N TYR A 238 3.24 6.94 8.08
CA TYR A 238 2.63 6.78 6.76
C TYR A 238 3.54 7.36 5.69
N GLU A 239 3.76 6.56 4.66
CA GLU A 239 4.32 7.05 3.41
C GLU A 239 3.18 7.59 2.56
N GLU A 240 3.19 8.89 2.36
CA GLU A 240 2.19 9.63 1.59
C GLU A 240 2.67 9.85 0.15
N ARG A 241 1.74 9.72 -0.79
CA ARG A 241 1.91 10.05 -2.20
C ARG A 241 0.72 10.85 -2.68
N ASN A 242 0.97 12.06 -3.16
CA ASN A 242 0.04 12.83 -3.98
C ASN A 242 0.35 12.56 -5.45
N TYR A 243 -0.66 12.35 -6.28
CA TYR A 243 -0.49 11.95 -7.68
C TYR A 243 -0.80 13.11 -8.62
N VAL A 244 0.09 13.34 -9.58
CA VAL A 244 -0.18 14.15 -10.76
C VAL A 244 -0.46 13.20 -11.91
N ASN A 245 -1.69 13.22 -12.38
CA ASN A 245 -2.20 12.30 -13.39
C ASN A 245 -2.27 12.98 -14.76
N ASP A 246 -1.88 12.27 -15.82
CA ASP A 246 -2.22 12.60 -17.20
C ASP A 246 -3.59 12.00 -17.55
N VAL A 247 -4.58 12.87 -17.62
CA VAL A 247 -5.96 12.51 -17.98
C VAL A 247 -6.23 12.63 -19.49
N ASN A 248 -5.22 12.99 -20.30
CA ASN A 248 -5.38 13.16 -21.76
C ASN A 248 -5.11 11.88 -22.55
N ARG A 249 -4.72 10.79 -21.88
CA ARG A 249 -4.56 9.47 -22.49
C ARG A 249 -5.85 8.67 -22.36
N GLU A 250 -5.96 7.58 -23.13
CA GLU A 250 -7.12 6.68 -23.07
C GLU A 250 -7.36 6.13 -21.66
N HIS A 251 -6.28 5.89 -20.91
CA HIS A 251 -6.31 5.49 -19.53
C HIS A 251 -5.42 6.41 -18.72
N THR A 252 -5.92 6.92 -17.59
CA THR A 252 -5.18 7.82 -16.72
C THR A 252 -3.84 7.23 -16.32
N GLU A 253 -2.76 7.98 -16.48
CA GLU A 253 -1.41 7.55 -16.10
C GLU A 253 -0.79 8.52 -15.11
N VAL A 254 -0.03 8.01 -14.14
CA VAL A 254 0.68 8.84 -13.16
C VAL A 254 1.93 9.42 -13.80
N LEU A 255 2.02 10.74 -13.93
CA LEU A 255 3.22 11.43 -14.41
C LEU A 255 4.24 11.63 -13.30
N GLU A 256 3.77 12.01 -12.12
CA GLU A 256 4.64 12.34 -11.01
C GLU A 256 3.92 12.14 -9.68
N THR A 257 4.69 11.76 -8.66
CA THR A 257 4.22 11.69 -7.28
C THR A 257 4.96 12.69 -6.40
N TYR A 258 4.27 13.20 -5.39
CA TYR A 258 4.81 14.14 -4.43
C TYR A 258 4.65 13.61 -3.00
N ASP A 259 5.65 13.87 -2.16
CA ASP A 259 5.54 13.60 -0.72
C ASP A 259 4.67 14.66 -0.03
N HIS A 260 4.56 14.53 1.30
CA HIS A 260 3.79 15.45 2.13
C HIS A 260 4.34 16.89 2.15
N ASP A 261 5.63 17.09 1.82
CA ASP A 261 6.26 18.40 1.75
C ASP A 261 6.08 19.04 0.35
N GLY A 262 5.37 18.37 -0.56
CA GLY A 262 5.24 18.81 -1.95
C GLY A 262 6.54 18.67 -2.73
N LYS A 263 7.46 17.78 -2.31
CA LYS A 263 8.65 17.46 -3.10
C LYS A 263 8.35 16.27 -3.99
N ALA A 264 8.80 16.36 -5.23
CA ALA A 264 8.71 15.25 -6.18
C ALA A 264 9.41 14.02 -5.58
N ARG A 265 8.75 12.86 -5.67
CA ARG A 265 9.27 11.56 -5.22
C ARG A 265 9.64 10.70 -6.41
N GLU A 266 8.68 10.42 -7.27
CA GLU A 266 8.85 9.57 -8.45
C GLU A 266 8.32 10.32 -9.69
N THR A 267 9.15 10.49 -10.71
CA THR A 267 8.73 11.05 -12.01
C THR A 267 8.77 9.95 -13.06
N TYR A 268 7.66 9.71 -13.75
CA TYR A 268 7.48 8.61 -14.69
C TYR A 268 7.58 9.10 -16.13
N SER A 269 8.22 8.30 -16.98
CA SER A 269 8.31 8.55 -18.42
C SER A 269 7.62 7.45 -19.21
N TYR A 270 6.86 7.85 -20.23
CA TYR A 270 6.03 6.98 -21.04
C TYR A 270 6.41 7.06 -22.52
N GLY A 271 6.32 5.92 -23.20
CA GLY A 271 6.31 5.80 -24.66
C GLY A 271 4.98 5.23 -25.12
N LYS A 272 5.02 4.05 -25.76
CA LYS A 272 3.83 3.21 -26.01
C LYS A 272 3.25 2.55 -24.75
N GLY A 273 3.99 2.63 -23.64
CA GLY A 273 3.63 2.21 -22.30
C GLY A 273 4.66 2.81 -21.33
N ARG A 274 4.60 2.42 -20.05
CA ARG A 274 5.55 2.91 -19.04
C ARG A 274 6.97 2.46 -19.36
N ALA A 275 7.89 3.42 -19.52
CA ALA A 275 9.25 3.17 -19.98
C ALA A 275 10.27 3.24 -18.85
N SER A 276 10.22 4.28 -18.03
CA SER A 276 11.18 4.49 -16.94
C SER A 276 10.57 5.33 -15.81
N TYR A 277 11.28 5.38 -14.69
CA TYR A 277 11.02 6.35 -13.62
C TYR A 277 12.31 6.89 -13.01
N LEU A 278 12.26 8.14 -12.57
CA LEU A 278 13.29 8.80 -11.77
C LEU A 278 12.83 8.81 -10.31
N ASN A 279 13.64 8.25 -9.42
CA ASN A 279 13.50 8.45 -7.98
C ASN A 279 14.20 9.76 -7.59
N ASN A 280 13.43 10.80 -7.34
CA ASN A 280 13.92 12.13 -7.00
C ASN A 280 14.56 12.19 -5.59
N GLN A 281 14.31 11.21 -4.73
CA GLN A 281 14.94 11.15 -3.41
C GLN A 281 16.38 10.66 -3.49
N THR A 282 16.68 9.74 -4.41
CA THR A 282 18.02 9.17 -4.60
C THR A 282 18.77 9.75 -5.81
N GLY A 283 18.04 10.33 -6.77
CA GLY A 283 18.56 10.74 -8.08
C GLY A 283 18.70 9.58 -9.08
N ASP A 284 18.21 8.38 -8.73
CA ASP A 284 18.38 7.18 -9.54
C ASP A 284 17.28 7.05 -10.60
N SER A 285 17.67 6.71 -11.83
CA SER A 285 16.74 6.40 -12.93
C SER A 285 16.71 4.91 -13.20
N TYR A 286 15.49 4.36 -13.32
CA TYR A 286 15.26 2.95 -13.58
C TYR A 286 14.42 2.77 -14.85
N ASN A 287 14.78 1.80 -15.69
CA ASN A 287 13.97 1.41 -16.84
C ASN A 287 13.18 0.13 -16.54
N TYR A 288 11.92 0.11 -16.94
CA TYR A 288 11.05 -1.05 -16.78
C TYR A 288 11.38 -2.13 -17.81
N LEU A 289 11.45 -3.38 -17.34
CA LEU A 289 11.36 -4.56 -18.18
C LEU A 289 9.95 -5.12 -18.04
N THR A 290 9.26 -5.27 -19.16
CA THR A 290 7.88 -5.75 -19.20
C THR A 290 7.73 -6.96 -20.10
N ASN A 291 6.72 -7.78 -19.82
CA ASN A 291 6.25 -8.81 -20.75
C ASN A 291 5.26 -8.19 -21.77
N GLN A 292 4.70 -9.03 -22.66
CA GLN A 292 3.73 -8.59 -23.66
C GLN A 292 2.47 -7.95 -23.05
N SER A 293 2.04 -8.38 -21.87
CA SER A 293 0.90 -7.80 -21.17
C SER A 293 1.23 -6.53 -20.38
N ALA A 294 2.42 -5.95 -20.58
CA ALA A 294 2.96 -4.82 -19.85
C ALA A 294 3.21 -5.07 -18.35
N SER A 295 3.13 -6.31 -17.87
CA SER A 295 3.50 -6.66 -16.50
C SER A 295 4.99 -6.39 -16.27
N VAL A 296 5.33 -5.70 -15.19
CA VAL A 296 6.71 -5.39 -14.81
C VAL A 296 7.40 -6.64 -14.29
N THR A 297 8.32 -7.20 -15.08
CA THR A 297 9.09 -8.40 -14.76
C THR A 297 10.48 -8.08 -14.23
N GLY A 298 10.93 -6.83 -14.34
CA GLY A 298 12.18 -6.38 -13.74
C GLY A 298 12.45 -4.89 -13.93
N LEU A 299 13.54 -4.43 -13.31
CA LEU A 299 14.05 -3.07 -13.44
C LEU A 299 15.52 -3.12 -13.82
N THR A 300 15.95 -2.17 -14.65
CA THR A 300 17.37 -1.93 -14.92
C THR A 300 17.78 -0.53 -14.48
N LYS A 301 19.01 -0.42 -13.97
CA LYS A 301 19.68 0.85 -13.63
C LYS A 301 21.05 0.81 -14.28
N ASP A 302 21.43 1.88 -14.98
CA ASP A 302 22.71 1.96 -15.71
C ASP A 302 23.00 0.76 -16.64
N GLY A 303 21.94 0.22 -17.25
CA GLY A 303 21.99 -0.96 -18.13
C GLY A 303 22.14 -2.31 -17.41
N GLN A 304 22.14 -2.35 -16.09
CA GLN A 304 22.22 -3.57 -15.28
C GLN A 304 20.87 -3.92 -14.66
N ALA A 305 20.48 -5.20 -14.64
CA ALA A 305 19.27 -5.64 -13.95
C ALA A 305 19.46 -5.54 -12.42
N VAL A 306 18.54 -4.84 -11.76
CA VAL A 306 18.58 -4.59 -10.30
C VAL A 306 17.39 -5.20 -9.55
N ALA A 307 16.32 -5.52 -10.27
CA ALA A 307 15.14 -6.19 -9.71
C ALA A 307 14.55 -7.17 -10.72
N SER A 308 13.97 -8.25 -10.21
CA SER A 308 13.16 -9.19 -10.98
C SER A 308 11.90 -9.54 -10.21
N THR A 309 10.80 -9.74 -10.93
CA THR A 309 9.51 -10.13 -10.35
C THR A 309 8.80 -11.11 -11.28
N SER A 310 8.14 -12.11 -10.70
CA SER A 310 7.31 -13.08 -11.42
C SER A 310 5.91 -13.16 -10.84
N TYR A 311 4.93 -13.43 -11.70
CA TYR A 311 3.52 -13.50 -11.36
C TYR A 311 2.94 -14.85 -11.76
N ASN A 312 1.87 -15.26 -11.08
CA ASN A 312 0.96 -16.25 -11.64
C ASN A 312 0.09 -15.61 -12.75
N LEU A 313 -0.73 -16.43 -13.39
CA LEU A 313 -1.56 -16.01 -14.51
C LEU A 313 -2.56 -14.88 -14.16
N TYR A 314 -3.04 -14.85 -12.90
CA TYR A 314 -3.96 -13.83 -12.40
C TYR A 314 -3.24 -12.65 -11.73
N GLY A 315 -1.91 -12.56 -11.84
CA GLY A 315 -1.12 -11.45 -11.31
C GLY A 315 -0.65 -11.59 -9.87
N ALA A 316 -0.95 -12.70 -9.18
CA ALA A 316 -0.43 -12.93 -7.84
C ALA A 316 1.09 -13.07 -7.90
N ARG A 317 1.81 -12.28 -7.11
CA ARG A 317 3.28 -12.29 -7.09
C ARG A 317 3.78 -13.63 -6.55
N LYS A 318 4.66 -14.29 -7.30
CA LYS A 318 5.34 -15.53 -6.87
C LYS A 318 6.67 -15.24 -6.18
N THR A 319 7.54 -14.49 -6.87
CA THR A 319 8.85 -14.07 -6.36
C THR A 319 9.12 -12.63 -6.76
N SER A 320 9.84 -11.90 -5.92
CA SER A 320 10.35 -10.58 -6.26
C SER A 320 11.64 -10.30 -5.50
N THR A 321 12.61 -9.69 -6.18
CA THR A 321 13.82 -9.12 -5.58
C THR A 321 13.77 -7.60 -5.54
N ASP A 322 12.65 -6.99 -5.94
CA ASP A 322 12.49 -5.54 -6.00
C ASP A 322 12.44 -4.93 -4.61
N THR A 323 13.44 -4.11 -4.30
CA THR A 323 13.52 -3.30 -3.08
C THR A 323 13.49 -1.80 -3.38
N THR A 324 13.25 -1.41 -4.63
CA THR A 324 13.29 -0.01 -5.08
C THR A 324 12.09 0.80 -4.63
N GLY A 325 11.01 0.14 -4.20
CA GLY A 325 9.76 0.80 -3.79
C GLY A 325 8.86 1.19 -4.96
N ASN A 326 9.16 0.74 -6.19
CA ASN A 326 8.28 0.91 -7.34
C ASN A 326 6.91 0.23 -7.09
N PRO A 327 5.78 0.94 -7.31
CA PRO A 327 4.45 0.36 -7.11
C PRO A 327 3.97 -0.44 -8.33
N PHE A 328 4.48 -0.19 -9.53
CA PHE A 328 3.91 -0.77 -10.74
C PHE A 328 4.29 -2.23 -10.93
N ALA A 329 3.27 -3.09 -11.10
CA ALA A 329 3.41 -4.54 -11.03
C ALA A 329 2.72 -5.22 -12.24
N TYR A 330 1.66 -6.00 -11.97
CA TYR A 330 0.96 -6.80 -12.96
C TYR A 330 0.22 -5.90 -13.96
N ASN A 331 0.35 -6.22 -15.25
CA ASN A 331 -0.15 -5.44 -16.39
C ASN A 331 0.16 -3.94 -16.35
N GLY A 332 1.22 -3.56 -15.65
CA GLY A 332 1.61 -2.15 -15.50
C GLY A 332 0.73 -1.38 -14.53
N GLU A 333 -0.10 -2.04 -13.73
CA GLU A 333 -0.97 -1.39 -12.75
C GLU A 333 -0.27 -1.23 -11.40
N ALA A 334 -0.66 -0.21 -10.64
CA ALA A 334 -0.06 0.09 -9.35
C ALA A 334 -0.54 -0.91 -8.30
N ARG A 335 0.40 -1.65 -7.69
CA ARG A 335 0.16 -2.50 -6.54
C ARG A 335 0.49 -1.77 -5.26
N ASP A 336 -0.48 -1.69 -4.38
CA ASP A 336 -0.29 -1.03 -3.09
C ASP A 336 0.24 -2.01 -2.05
N ASP A 337 0.60 -1.52 -0.86
CA ASP A 337 1.21 -2.32 0.22
C ASP A 337 0.30 -3.43 0.76
N THR A 338 -1.01 -3.36 0.46
CA THR A 338 -1.99 -4.40 0.79
C THR A 338 -1.98 -5.56 -0.19
N GLY A 339 -1.25 -5.44 -1.30
CA GLY A 339 -1.16 -6.44 -2.37
C GLY A 339 -2.26 -6.34 -3.44
N LEU A 340 -3.15 -5.34 -3.32
CA LEU A 340 -4.17 -5.05 -4.32
C LEU A 340 -3.62 -4.21 -5.46
N ASP A 341 -4.11 -4.47 -6.67
CA ASP A 341 -3.81 -3.67 -7.85
C ASP A 341 -4.91 -2.61 -8.05
N TYR A 342 -4.51 -1.37 -8.27
CA TYR A 342 -5.41 -0.27 -8.60
C TYR A 342 -5.60 -0.16 -10.10
N LEU A 343 -6.79 -0.54 -10.58
CA LEU A 343 -7.19 -0.52 -11.99
C LEU A 343 -8.18 0.63 -12.21
N ARG A 344 -7.86 1.82 -11.71
CA ARG A 344 -8.69 3.03 -11.85
C ARG A 344 -10.06 2.87 -11.19
N ALA A 345 -11.07 2.39 -11.92
CA ALA A 345 -12.41 2.22 -11.42
C ALA A 345 -12.50 1.25 -10.22
N ARG A 346 -11.63 0.25 -10.15
CA ARG A 346 -11.73 -0.81 -9.14
C ARG A 346 -10.37 -1.29 -8.63
N TYR A 347 -10.41 -1.85 -7.43
CA TYR A 347 -9.29 -2.60 -6.85
C TYR A 347 -9.41 -4.07 -7.20
N TYR A 348 -8.33 -4.62 -7.72
CA TYR A 348 -8.22 -6.02 -8.10
C TYR A 348 -7.42 -6.80 -7.06
N ASP A 349 -8.02 -7.88 -6.55
CA ASP A 349 -7.35 -8.87 -5.72
C ASP A 349 -6.79 -9.99 -6.60
N SER A 350 -5.49 -9.90 -6.87
CA SER A 350 -4.77 -10.89 -7.70
C SER A 350 -4.65 -12.28 -7.06
N GLN A 351 -4.85 -12.42 -5.73
CA GLN A 351 -4.87 -13.73 -5.06
C GLN A 351 -6.18 -14.47 -5.37
N GLY A 352 -7.31 -13.78 -5.25
CA GLY A 352 -8.62 -14.29 -5.65
C GLY A 352 -8.81 -14.36 -7.18
N GLY A 353 -8.20 -13.43 -7.89
CA GLY A 353 -8.49 -13.17 -9.30
C GLY A 353 -9.85 -12.51 -9.49
N THR A 354 -10.23 -11.60 -8.59
CA THR A 354 -11.54 -10.95 -8.55
C THR A 354 -11.42 -9.48 -8.13
N PHE A 355 -12.35 -8.64 -8.54
CA PHE A 355 -12.47 -7.28 -8.03
C PHE A 355 -13.06 -7.22 -6.61
N LEU A 356 -12.77 -6.14 -5.88
CA LEU A 356 -13.30 -5.89 -4.54
C LEU A 356 -14.74 -5.39 -4.54
N SER A 357 -15.12 -4.66 -5.58
CA SER A 357 -16.44 -4.07 -5.78
C SER A 357 -17.08 -4.59 -7.06
N GLU A 358 -18.40 -4.53 -7.10
CA GLU A 358 -19.17 -4.87 -8.29
C GLU A 358 -18.86 -3.87 -9.41
N ASP A 359 -18.69 -4.36 -10.65
CA ASP A 359 -18.51 -3.51 -11.83
C ASP A 359 -19.69 -2.56 -11.99
N SER A 360 -19.50 -1.25 -12.19
CA SER A 360 -20.64 -0.36 -12.51
C SER A 360 -21.26 -0.68 -13.88
N TYR A 361 -20.49 -1.30 -14.76
CA TYR A 361 -20.97 -1.84 -16.03
C TYR A 361 -21.84 -3.09 -15.80
N PRO A 362 -23.10 -3.12 -16.28
CA PRO A 362 -23.99 -4.25 -16.04
C PRO A 362 -23.67 -5.50 -16.88
N GLY A 363 -22.75 -5.40 -17.84
CA GLY A 363 -22.51 -6.44 -18.84
C GLY A 363 -23.45 -6.32 -20.04
N GLU A 364 -23.32 -7.27 -20.96
CA GLU A 364 -24.12 -7.41 -22.17
C GLU A 364 -25.13 -8.57 -22.03
N ASP A 365 -26.37 -8.36 -22.45
CA ASP A 365 -27.42 -9.39 -22.41
C ASP A 365 -27.07 -10.62 -23.26
N THR A 366 -26.26 -10.44 -24.31
CA THR A 366 -25.82 -11.51 -25.21
C THR A 366 -24.54 -12.22 -24.77
N ASP A 367 -23.89 -11.75 -23.70
CA ASP A 367 -22.68 -12.35 -23.15
C ASP A 367 -22.89 -12.74 -21.68
N PRO A 368 -23.29 -13.99 -21.42
CA PRO A 368 -23.51 -14.48 -20.06
C PRO A 368 -22.28 -14.36 -19.15
N LEU A 369 -21.05 -14.37 -19.68
CA LEU A 369 -19.85 -14.24 -18.85
C LEU A 369 -19.67 -12.80 -18.32
N SER A 370 -20.14 -11.81 -19.08
CA SER A 370 -20.13 -10.41 -18.66
C SER A 370 -21.07 -10.12 -17.47
N GLN A 371 -22.02 -11.02 -17.18
CA GLN A 371 -22.93 -10.92 -16.03
C GLN A 371 -22.20 -11.15 -14.70
N ASN A 372 -21.01 -11.75 -14.72
CA ASN A 372 -20.16 -11.82 -13.55
C ASN A 372 -19.35 -10.53 -13.37
N ARG A 373 -19.97 -9.58 -12.66
CA ARG A 373 -19.45 -8.23 -12.40
C ARG A 373 -18.25 -8.18 -11.43
N TYR A 374 -17.75 -9.32 -10.96
CA TYR A 374 -16.52 -9.42 -10.15
C TYR A 374 -15.36 -10.10 -10.88
N SER A 375 -15.64 -10.77 -12.01
CA SER A 375 -14.63 -11.52 -12.74
C SER A 375 -13.62 -10.58 -13.38
N TYR A 376 -12.33 -10.94 -13.26
CA TYR A 376 -11.29 -10.26 -14.02
C TYR A 376 -11.23 -10.86 -15.42
N VAL A 377 -11.50 -10.04 -16.43
CA VAL A 377 -11.42 -10.37 -17.87
C VAL A 377 -12.10 -11.70 -18.24
N GLN A 378 -13.30 -11.92 -17.68
CA GLN A 378 -14.08 -13.15 -17.88
C GLN A 378 -13.29 -14.44 -17.59
N ASN A 379 -12.35 -14.38 -16.64
CA ASN A 379 -11.43 -15.45 -16.29
C ASN A 379 -10.51 -15.91 -17.45
N ASN A 380 -10.20 -15.01 -18.39
CA ASN A 380 -9.24 -15.23 -19.48
C ASN A 380 -8.06 -14.22 -19.49
N PRO A 381 -7.26 -14.13 -18.41
CA PRO A 381 -6.10 -13.25 -18.32
C PRO A 381 -4.92 -13.65 -19.21
N VAL A 382 -5.02 -14.76 -19.97
CA VAL A 382 -4.01 -15.15 -20.95
C VAL A 382 -4.11 -14.28 -22.19
N ASN A 383 -5.33 -13.92 -22.59
CA ASN A 383 -5.62 -13.23 -23.85
C ASN A 383 -6.09 -11.79 -23.63
N TYR A 384 -6.50 -11.45 -22.41
CA TYR A 384 -7.15 -10.19 -22.11
C TYR A 384 -6.53 -9.52 -20.88
N THR A 385 -6.62 -8.19 -20.87
CA THR A 385 -6.32 -7.34 -19.72
C THR A 385 -7.45 -6.34 -19.54
N ASP A 386 -7.65 -5.82 -18.33
CA ASP A 386 -8.59 -4.72 -18.08
C ASP A 386 -7.83 -3.51 -17.51
N PRO A 387 -7.41 -2.57 -18.37
CA PRO A 387 -6.70 -1.37 -17.93
C PRO A 387 -7.63 -0.37 -17.23
N SER A 388 -8.93 -0.41 -17.52
CA SER A 388 -9.91 0.57 -17.01
C SER A 388 -10.53 0.17 -15.67
N GLY A 389 -10.44 -1.12 -15.33
CA GLY A 389 -11.26 -1.73 -14.28
C GLY A 389 -12.73 -1.89 -14.67
N HIS A 390 -13.09 -1.85 -15.96
CA HIS A 390 -14.45 -2.04 -16.46
C HIS A 390 -14.48 -2.93 -17.70
N ASN A 391 -13.58 -2.67 -18.65
CA ASN A 391 -13.61 -3.26 -19.97
C ASN A 391 -12.31 -4.02 -20.27
N MET A 392 -12.47 -5.29 -20.61
CA MET A 392 -11.36 -6.09 -21.09
C MET A 392 -10.97 -5.74 -22.52
N VAL A 393 -9.67 -5.73 -22.80
CA VAL A 393 -9.08 -5.52 -24.13
C VAL A 393 -8.14 -6.66 -24.48
N TRP A 394 -7.97 -6.91 -25.77
CA TRP A 394 -7.12 -7.99 -26.28
C TRP A 394 -5.63 -7.66 -26.08
N LEU A 395 -4.86 -8.64 -25.63
CA LEU A 395 -3.40 -8.52 -25.48
C LEU A 395 -2.73 -8.55 -26.87
N CYS A 396 -2.33 -7.37 -27.36
CA CYS A 396 -1.71 -7.21 -28.68
C CYS A 396 -0.29 -7.77 -28.78
#